data_AF-A3UF16-F1
#
_entry.id   AF-A3UF16-F1
#
_cell.length_a   1.000
_cell.length_b   1.000
_cell.length_c   1.000
_cell.angle_alpha   90.00
_cell.angle_beta   90.00
_cell.angle_gamma   90.00
#
_symmetry.space_group_name_H-M   'P 1'
#
loop_
_entity.id
_entity.type
_entity.pdbx_description
1 polymer ?
#
loop_
_entity_poly.entity_id
_entity_poly.type
_entity_poly.pdbx_seq_one_letter_code
_entity_poly.pdbx_strand_id
1 'polypeptide(L)'
;MLGQEVQTVERSLWFERADGRGGFTFDRSASMPLIRADDDDEIMAVHQVRAAGGGEVWITDTGRMLLRQSNLGGWTYFPSDRPDGVIVEPVGQAQPLAAEPMDGEALERVATEMAHALAQISRKEVLAELTALDPEGNAYMADAMRMVRRGADLAPRRTVRELEVVRLGIGEAPQVSYDGQVLDVSITPSLGYGGRPSSALIRRSFENPAPR
;
A
#
# COMPACT_ATOMS: atom_id res chain seq x y z
N MET A 1 29.72 31.49 3.73
CA MET A 1 28.86 30.32 3.99
C MET A 1 27.44 30.80 3.81
N LEU A 2 26.84 30.55 2.64
CA LEU A 2 25.48 30.96 2.29
C LEU A 2 24.66 29.70 2.01
N GLY A 3 23.42 29.75 2.44
CA GLY A 3 22.53 28.63 2.72
C GLY A 3 22.43 27.59 1.60
N GLN A 4 22.61 26.33 1.99
CA GLN A 4 21.77 25.28 1.44
C GLN A 4 20.37 25.49 2.01
N GLU A 5 19.56 26.33 1.35
CA GLU A 5 18.13 26.06 1.32
C GLU A 5 17.97 24.71 0.64
N VAL A 6 17.80 23.68 1.46
CA VAL A 6 17.52 22.33 0.99
C VAL A 6 16.29 22.42 0.09
N GLN A 7 16.42 21.92 -1.14
CA GLN A 7 15.36 21.76 -2.15
C GLN A 7 14.27 20.78 -1.65
N THR A 8 13.59 21.11 -0.55
CA THR A 8 12.64 20.24 0.15
C THR A 8 11.23 20.33 -0.44
N VAL A 9 11.01 21.15 -1.46
CA VAL A 9 9.69 21.74 -1.71
C VAL A 9 8.92 21.16 -2.92
N GLU A 10 9.50 20.23 -3.71
CA GLU A 10 8.80 19.60 -4.86
C GLU A 10 8.79 18.05 -4.84
N ARG A 11 9.01 17.44 -3.68
CA ARG A 11 9.00 15.97 -3.57
C ARG A 11 7.60 15.41 -3.35
N SER A 12 6.75 16.10 -2.59
CA SER A 12 5.35 15.71 -2.38
C SER A 12 4.41 16.77 -2.95
N LEU A 13 3.57 16.36 -3.90
CA LEU A 13 2.66 17.23 -4.63
C LEU A 13 1.23 16.69 -4.51
N TRP A 14 0.26 17.60 -4.45
CA TRP A 14 -1.15 17.28 -4.63
C TRP A 14 -1.50 17.48 -6.10
N PHE A 15 -2.21 16.50 -6.66
CA PHE A 15 -2.68 16.48 -8.04
C PHE A 15 -4.20 16.50 -8.06
N GLU A 16 -4.77 17.26 -8.99
CA GLU A 16 -6.22 17.31 -9.22
C GLU A 16 -6.59 16.59 -10.52
N ARG A 17 -7.72 15.87 -10.51
CA ARG A 17 -8.26 15.24 -11.72
C ARG A 17 -9.03 16.23 -12.56
N ALA A 18 -8.75 16.27 -13.86
CA ALA A 18 -9.46 17.14 -14.81
C ALA A 18 -10.96 16.80 -14.95
N ASP A 19 -11.40 15.62 -14.50
CA ASP A 19 -12.82 15.24 -14.47
C ASP A 19 -13.56 15.70 -13.19
N GLY A 20 -12.88 16.42 -12.29
CA GLY A 20 -13.45 17.00 -11.07
C GLY A 20 -13.81 15.99 -9.99
N ARG A 21 -13.34 14.73 -10.09
CA ARG A 21 -13.66 13.65 -9.14
C ARG A 21 -12.58 13.47 -8.07
N GLY A 22 -12.08 14.58 -7.55
CA GLY A 22 -11.06 14.62 -6.50
C GLY A 22 -9.62 14.63 -7.03
N GLY A 23 -8.69 14.31 -6.14
CA GLY A 23 -7.27 14.33 -6.41
C GLY A 23 -6.51 13.19 -5.71
N PHE A 24 -5.21 13.35 -5.66
CA PHE A 24 -4.33 12.45 -4.93
C PHE A 24 -3.03 13.16 -4.53
N THR A 25 -2.41 12.68 -3.46
CA THR A 25 -1.03 13.03 -3.12
C THR A 25 -0.07 12.10 -3.84
N PHE A 26 0.95 12.65 -4.48
CA PHE A 26 2.11 11.92 -4.97
C PHE A 26 3.37 12.36 -4.24
N ASP A 27 3.87 11.51 -3.37
CA ASP A 27 5.03 11.75 -2.53
C ASP A 27 6.25 10.96 -3.01
N ARG A 28 7.29 11.68 -3.41
CA ARG A 28 8.60 11.15 -3.84
C ARG A 28 9.70 11.42 -2.81
N SER A 29 9.34 11.82 -1.60
CA SER A 29 10.30 12.09 -0.52
C SER A 29 10.73 10.82 0.22
N ALA A 30 9.90 9.78 0.23
CA ALA A 30 10.20 8.47 0.77
C ALA A 30 11.17 7.67 -0.13
N SER A 31 11.67 6.55 0.39
CA SER A 31 12.57 5.63 -0.34
C SER A 31 11.92 5.04 -1.60
N MET A 32 10.61 4.80 -1.53
CA MET A 32 9.76 4.49 -2.68
C MET A 32 8.72 5.60 -2.86
N PRO A 33 8.43 6.02 -4.11
CA PRO A 33 7.32 6.94 -4.34
C PRO A 33 5.99 6.36 -3.88
N LEU A 34 5.16 7.21 -3.28
CA LEU A 34 3.88 6.87 -2.67
C LEU A 34 2.76 7.66 -3.34
N ILE A 35 1.61 7.02 -3.54
CA ILE A 35 0.38 7.65 -4.03
C ILE A 35 -0.73 7.39 -3.01
N ARG A 36 -1.46 8.44 -2.61
CA ARG A 36 -2.68 8.32 -1.80
C ARG A 36 -3.81 9.08 -2.48
N ALA A 37 -4.85 8.38 -2.91
CA ALA A 37 -6.04 9.02 -3.45
C ALA A 37 -6.85 9.70 -2.34
N ASP A 38 -7.56 10.77 -2.65
CA ASP A 38 -8.35 11.49 -1.64
C ASP A 38 -9.58 10.67 -1.16
N ASP A 39 -10.02 9.69 -1.96
CA ASP A 39 -11.17 8.81 -1.69
C ASP A 39 -10.77 7.40 -1.22
N ASP A 40 -9.48 7.16 -1.00
CA ASP A 40 -8.97 5.85 -0.61
C ASP A 40 -7.88 5.96 0.49
N ASP A 41 -8.12 5.27 1.61
CA ASP A 41 -7.19 5.24 2.74
C ASP A 41 -5.92 4.40 2.45
N GLU A 42 -5.90 3.61 1.38
CA GLU A 42 -4.70 2.85 1.02
C GLU A 42 -3.63 3.75 0.41
N ILE A 43 -2.50 3.89 1.11
CA ILE A 43 -1.28 4.46 0.57
C ILE A 43 -0.60 3.40 -0.30
N MET A 44 -0.47 3.69 -1.58
CA MET A 44 0.14 2.82 -2.59
C MET A 44 1.62 3.15 -2.76
N ALA A 45 2.49 2.21 -2.45
CA ALA A 45 3.88 2.27 -2.87
C ALA A 45 4.00 1.86 -4.35
N VAL A 46 4.75 2.64 -5.12
CA VAL A 46 4.88 2.45 -6.57
C VAL A 46 6.33 2.44 -7.03
N HIS A 47 6.60 1.67 -8.07
CA HIS A 47 7.90 1.60 -8.71
C HIS A 47 7.88 2.40 -10.01
N GLN A 48 8.93 3.19 -10.22
CA GLN A 48 9.12 3.92 -11.46
C GLN A 48 9.70 3.00 -12.54
N VAL A 49 9.06 2.98 -13.71
CA VAL A 49 9.54 2.29 -14.91
C VAL A 49 9.53 3.24 -16.11
N ARG A 50 10.46 3.05 -17.04
CA ARG A 50 10.53 3.86 -18.27
C ARG A 50 9.43 3.43 -19.24
N ALA A 51 8.68 4.39 -19.77
CA ALA A 51 7.65 4.13 -20.77
C ALA A 51 8.27 3.87 -22.16
N ALA A 52 7.67 2.97 -22.94
CA ALA A 52 7.96 2.87 -24.36
C ALA A 52 7.59 4.21 -25.06
N GLY A 53 8.55 4.84 -25.73
CA GLY A 53 8.38 6.16 -26.37
C GLY A 53 8.86 7.37 -25.55
N GLY A 54 9.45 7.14 -24.37
CA GLY A 54 9.93 8.21 -23.49
C GLY A 54 8.83 8.66 -22.52
N GLY A 55 9.26 9.05 -21.31
CA GLY A 55 8.39 9.32 -20.17
C GLY A 55 8.54 8.28 -19.06
N GLU A 56 7.71 8.41 -18.04
CA GLU A 56 7.81 7.67 -16.78
C GLU A 56 6.44 7.11 -16.40
N VAL A 57 6.44 5.90 -15.86
CA VAL A 57 5.25 5.23 -15.37
C VAL A 57 5.52 4.77 -13.95
N TRP A 58 4.52 4.89 -13.09
CA TRP A 58 4.53 4.35 -11.75
C TRP A 58 3.55 3.19 -11.66
N ILE A 59 4.09 2.02 -11.32
CA ILE A 59 3.37 0.76 -11.24
C ILE A 59 3.33 0.24 -9.81
N THR A 60 2.25 -0.44 -9.45
CA THR A 60 2.10 -1.12 -8.16
C THR A 60 2.96 -2.39 -8.09
N ASP A 61 3.03 -2.98 -6.90
CA ASP A 61 3.55 -4.33 -6.64
C ASP A 61 2.85 -5.46 -7.43
N THR A 62 1.67 -5.18 -7.96
CA THR A 62 0.87 -6.07 -8.82
C THR A 62 1.04 -5.78 -10.31
N GLY A 63 1.91 -4.83 -10.66
CA GLY A 63 2.20 -4.40 -12.03
C GLY A 63 1.13 -3.50 -12.65
N ARG A 64 0.14 -3.05 -11.88
CA ARG A 64 -0.89 -2.12 -12.35
C ARG A 64 -0.29 -0.73 -12.49
N MET A 65 -0.50 -0.09 -13.64
CA MET A 65 -0.18 1.32 -13.83
C MET A 65 -1.10 2.20 -12.99
N LEU A 66 -0.54 3.08 -12.16
CA LEU A 66 -1.30 4.09 -11.40
C LEU A 66 -1.10 5.49 -11.94
N LEU A 67 0.12 5.83 -12.36
CA LEU A 67 0.45 7.18 -12.81
C LEU A 67 1.38 7.10 -14.01
N ARG A 68 1.22 8.01 -14.95
CA ARG A 68 2.12 8.19 -16.09
C ARG A 68 2.43 9.66 -16.27
N GLN A 69 3.70 9.96 -16.52
CA GLN A 69 4.15 11.24 -17.04
C GLN A 69 4.65 11.02 -18.47
N SER A 70 4.03 11.71 -19.43
CA SER A 70 4.49 11.71 -20.82
C SER A 70 5.83 12.44 -20.98
N ASN A 71 6.53 12.18 -22.07
CA ASN A 71 7.74 12.92 -22.45
C ASN A 71 7.49 14.43 -22.69
N LEU A 72 6.25 14.83 -22.97
CA LEU A 72 5.83 16.23 -23.10
C LEU A 72 5.43 16.87 -21.76
N GLY A 73 5.53 16.14 -20.64
CA GLY A 73 5.26 16.64 -19.30
C GLY A 73 3.82 16.49 -18.80
N GLY A 74 2.88 16.08 -19.66
CA GLY A 74 1.49 15.82 -19.25
C GLY A 74 1.37 14.56 -18.38
N TRP A 75 0.47 14.60 -17.40
CA TRP A 75 0.24 13.51 -16.43
C TRP A 75 -1.10 12.82 -16.65
N THR A 76 -1.11 11.50 -16.41
CA THR A 76 -2.33 10.67 -16.48
C THR A 76 -2.38 9.75 -15.27
N TYR A 77 -3.45 9.84 -14.50
CA TYR A 77 -3.75 8.97 -13.36
C TYR A 77 -4.73 7.87 -13.78
N PHE A 78 -4.55 6.65 -13.28
CA PHE A 78 -5.35 5.47 -13.65
C PHE A 78 -6.10 4.92 -12.43
N PRO A 79 -7.10 5.66 -11.89
CA PRO A 79 -7.88 5.22 -10.73
C PRO A 79 -8.79 4.05 -11.09
N SER A 80 -9.32 3.40 -10.05
CA SER A 80 -10.18 2.22 -10.21
C SER A 80 -11.53 2.57 -10.88
N ASP A 81 -12.02 3.80 -10.75
CA ASP A 81 -13.25 4.29 -11.37
C ASP A 81 -13.07 4.76 -12.83
N ARG A 82 -11.82 4.99 -13.27
CA ARG A 82 -11.45 5.36 -14.65
C ARG A 82 -10.19 4.60 -15.09
N PRO A 83 -10.31 3.29 -15.39
CA PRO A 83 -9.16 2.47 -15.76
C PRO A 83 -8.47 2.88 -17.06
N ASP A 84 -9.17 3.59 -17.95
CA ASP A 84 -8.59 4.15 -19.20
C ASP A 84 -7.73 5.41 -18.96
N GLY A 85 -7.73 5.93 -17.73
CA GLY A 85 -6.94 7.08 -17.32
C GLY A 85 -7.70 8.40 -17.35
N VAL A 86 -7.26 9.33 -16.51
CA VAL A 86 -7.73 10.72 -16.45
C VAL A 86 -6.53 11.66 -16.42
N ILE A 87 -6.63 12.79 -17.13
CA ILE A 87 -5.60 13.84 -17.10
C ILE A 87 -5.58 14.45 -15.70
N VAL A 88 -4.38 14.68 -15.18
CA VAL A 88 -4.18 15.29 -13.87
C VAL A 88 -3.12 16.38 -13.94
N GLU A 89 -3.20 17.36 -13.06
CA GLU A 89 -2.23 18.45 -12.96
C GLU A 89 -1.80 18.65 -11.51
N PRO A 90 -0.52 18.96 -11.26
CA PRO A 90 -0.07 19.33 -9.93
C PRO A 90 -0.63 20.72 -9.58
N VAL A 91 -1.32 20.81 -8.46
CA VAL A 91 -2.04 22.02 -8.04
C VAL A 91 -1.47 22.63 -6.77
N GLY A 92 -0.60 21.90 -6.06
CA GLY A 92 0.09 22.43 -4.88
C GLY A 92 1.04 21.43 -4.24
N GLN A 93 1.69 21.87 -3.17
CA GLN A 93 2.48 20.99 -2.32
C GLN A 93 1.58 20.16 -1.41
N ALA A 94 2.04 18.95 -1.10
CA ALA A 94 1.41 18.09 -0.12
C ALA A 94 2.38 17.77 1.02
N GLN A 95 1.83 17.37 2.16
CA GLN A 95 2.66 16.82 3.23
C GLN A 95 3.24 15.46 2.81
N PRO A 96 4.48 15.14 3.19
CA PRO A 96 5.01 13.78 3.05
C PRO A 96 4.12 12.76 3.75
N LEU A 97 3.98 11.58 3.14
CA LEU A 97 3.22 10.47 3.67
C LEU A 97 4.11 9.65 4.60
N ALA A 98 3.83 9.72 5.90
CA ALA A 98 4.48 8.93 6.94
C ALA A 98 3.43 8.33 7.86
N ALA A 99 3.73 7.18 8.47
CA ALA A 99 2.88 6.60 9.51
C ALA A 99 3.21 7.26 10.85
N GLU A 100 2.17 7.54 11.65
CA GLU A 100 2.38 8.03 13.02
C GLU A 100 2.86 6.87 13.91
N PRO A 101 3.88 7.07 14.76
CA PRO A 101 4.37 6.04 15.66
C PRO A 101 3.27 5.44 16.53
N MET A 102 3.32 4.13 16.73
CA MET A 102 2.28 3.35 17.41
C MET A 102 2.84 2.52 18.56
N ASP A 103 2.24 2.60 19.74
CA ASP A 103 2.62 1.75 20.86
C ASP A 103 2.12 0.29 20.69
N GLY A 104 2.65 -0.61 21.51
CA GLY A 104 2.31 -2.03 21.44
C GLY A 104 0.85 -2.34 21.76
N GLU A 105 0.21 -1.58 22.66
CA GLU A 105 -1.19 -1.79 23.02
C GLU A 105 -2.12 -1.43 21.85
N ALA A 106 -1.84 -0.32 21.17
CA ALA A 106 -2.55 0.06 19.96
C ALA A 106 -2.33 -0.96 18.83
N LEU A 107 -1.11 -1.50 18.70
CA LEU A 107 -0.84 -2.57 17.74
C LEU A 107 -1.65 -3.84 18.02
N GLU A 108 -1.73 -4.26 19.28
CA GLU A 108 -2.53 -5.42 19.71
C GLU A 108 -4.02 -5.24 19.40
N ARG A 109 -4.55 -4.02 19.58
CA ARG A 109 -5.93 -3.69 19.17
C ARG A 109 -6.13 -3.88 17.67
N VAL A 110 -5.22 -3.35 16.84
CA VAL A 110 -5.30 -3.51 15.38
C VAL A 110 -5.21 -4.98 14.97
N ALA A 111 -4.35 -5.76 15.62
CA ALA A 111 -4.24 -7.21 15.37
C ALA A 111 -5.55 -7.95 15.71
N THR A 112 -6.15 -7.62 16.85
CA THR A 112 -7.44 -8.18 17.27
C THR A 112 -8.56 -7.82 16.30
N GLU A 113 -8.63 -6.56 15.86
CA GLU A 113 -9.61 -6.09 14.88
C GLU A 113 -9.46 -6.81 13.53
N MET A 114 -8.23 -6.98 13.05
CA MET A 114 -7.94 -7.75 11.83
C MET A 114 -8.38 -9.20 11.98
N ALA A 115 -7.97 -9.88 13.05
CA ALA A 115 -8.34 -11.27 13.32
C ALA A 115 -9.86 -11.47 13.38
N HIS A 116 -10.58 -10.59 14.10
CA HIS A 116 -12.04 -10.62 14.16
C HIS A 116 -12.70 -10.40 12.79
N ALA A 117 -12.23 -9.45 11.98
CA ALA A 117 -12.76 -9.23 10.65
C ALA A 117 -12.56 -10.45 9.75
N LEU A 118 -11.36 -11.05 9.78
CA LEU A 118 -11.05 -12.26 9.01
C LEU A 118 -11.88 -13.46 9.47
N ALA A 119 -12.08 -13.62 10.79
CA ALA A 119 -12.94 -14.67 11.35
C ALA A 119 -14.39 -14.57 10.87
N GLN A 120 -14.91 -13.34 10.66
CA GLN A 120 -16.25 -13.15 10.08
C GLN A 120 -16.32 -13.57 8.60
N ILE A 121 -15.23 -13.41 7.84
CA ILE A 121 -15.14 -13.80 6.43
C ILE A 121 -14.99 -15.33 6.31
N SER A 122 -14.07 -15.92 7.08
CA SER A 122 -13.75 -17.36 7.04
C SER A 122 -14.80 -18.22 7.76
N ARG A 123 -15.51 -17.65 8.75
CA ARG A 123 -16.36 -18.35 9.73
C ARG A 123 -15.57 -19.35 10.59
N LYS A 124 -14.28 -19.08 10.79
CA LYS A 124 -13.37 -19.82 11.67
C LYS A 124 -12.75 -18.84 12.66
N GLU A 125 -12.17 -19.38 13.73
CA GLU A 125 -11.21 -18.62 14.52
C GLU A 125 -9.98 -18.34 13.66
N VAL A 126 -9.48 -17.10 13.70
CA VAL A 126 -8.26 -16.69 12.98
C VAL A 126 -7.27 -16.18 14.01
N LEU A 127 -6.11 -16.81 14.08
CA LEU A 127 -5.00 -16.39 14.93
C LEU A 127 -4.12 -15.38 14.19
N ALA A 128 -3.74 -14.29 14.86
CA ALA A 128 -2.72 -13.38 14.40
C ALA A 128 -1.41 -13.64 15.16
N GLU A 129 -0.36 -14.05 14.45
CA GLU A 129 0.98 -14.24 14.99
C GLU A 129 1.88 -13.09 14.55
N LEU A 130 2.32 -12.27 15.50
CA LEU A 130 3.26 -11.17 15.25
C LEU A 130 4.09 -10.89 16.50
N THR A 131 5.18 -10.16 16.33
CA THR A 131 5.97 -9.62 17.44
C THR A 131 5.99 -8.10 17.32
N ALA A 132 5.67 -7.41 18.42
CA ALA A 132 5.77 -5.97 18.47
C ALA A 132 7.23 -5.52 18.24
N LEU A 133 7.38 -4.41 17.54
CA LEU A 133 8.62 -3.74 17.21
C LEU A 133 8.74 -2.45 18.06
N ASP A 134 9.64 -1.55 17.63
CA ASP A 134 9.63 -0.17 18.11
C ASP A 134 8.40 0.59 17.59
N PRO A 135 8.08 1.78 18.16
CA PRO A 135 6.87 2.50 17.78
C PRO A 135 6.76 2.85 16.28
N GLU A 136 7.88 3.12 15.62
CA GLU A 136 7.90 3.40 14.17
C GLU A 136 7.58 2.13 13.36
N GLY A 137 8.22 1.01 13.68
CA GLY A 137 7.96 -0.29 13.04
C GLY A 137 6.54 -0.79 13.27
N ASN A 138 6.00 -0.57 14.47
CA ASN A 138 4.61 -0.91 14.81
C ASN A 138 3.60 -0.19 13.91
N ALA A 139 3.87 1.06 13.55
CA ALA A 139 2.97 1.82 12.70
C ALA A 139 2.81 1.17 11.30
N TYR A 140 3.92 0.70 10.72
CA TYR A 140 3.91 0.01 9.43
C TYR A 140 3.38 -1.43 9.54
N MET A 141 3.62 -2.11 10.67
CA MET A 141 3.00 -3.41 10.97
C MET A 141 1.47 -3.30 11.03
N ALA A 142 0.96 -2.28 11.73
CA ALA A 142 -0.47 -1.98 11.80
C ALA A 142 -1.06 -1.69 10.42
N ASP A 143 -0.33 -0.94 9.59
CA ASP A 143 -0.78 -0.66 8.23
C ASP A 143 -0.82 -1.93 7.35
N ALA A 144 0.16 -2.83 7.49
CA ALA A 144 0.14 -4.14 6.82
C ALA A 144 -1.07 -4.98 7.25
N MET A 145 -1.45 -4.97 8.53
CA MET A 145 -2.67 -5.64 9.01
C MET A 145 -3.94 -5.06 8.39
N ARG A 146 -4.01 -3.74 8.20
CA ARG A 146 -5.13 -3.11 7.46
C ARG A 146 -5.18 -3.56 6.00
N MET A 147 -4.02 -3.73 5.36
CA MET A 147 -3.95 -4.27 4.00
C MET A 147 -4.38 -5.73 3.93
N VAL A 148 -4.05 -6.54 4.93
CA VAL A 148 -4.53 -7.92 5.03
C VAL A 148 -6.04 -7.96 5.09
N ARG A 149 -6.64 -7.19 6.00
CA ARG A 149 -8.09 -7.08 6.12
C ARG A 149 -8.74 -6.64 4.80
N ARG A 150 -8.22 -5.56 4.21
CA ARG A 150 -8.75 -5.02 2.94
C ARG A 150 -8.60 -6.00 1.77
N GLY A 151 -7.46 -6.68 1.68
CA GLY A 151 -7.22 -7.69 0.66
C GLY A 151 -8.16 -8.88 0.78
N ALA A 152 -8.47 -9.31 2.01
CA ALA A 152 -9.46 -10.34 2.29
C ALA A 152 -10.90 -9.91 1.96
N ASP A 153 -11.27 -8.67 2.27
CA ASP A 153 -12.59 -8.10 1.93
C ASP A 153 -12.82 -8.04 0.42
N LEU A 154 -11.77 -7.75 -0.35
CA LEU A 154 -11.80 -7.69 -1.81
C LEU A 154 -11.71 -9.08 -2.47
N ALA A 155 -11.26 -10.10 -1.75
CA ALA A 155 -11.12 -11.44 -2.28
C ALA A 155 -12.48 -12.16 -2.37
N PRO A 156 -12.66 -13.09 -3.33
CA PRO A 156 -13.86 -13.92 -3.34
C PRO A 156 -13.93 -14.72 -2.04
N ARG A 157 -14.96 -14.53 -1.20
CA ARG A 157 -15.07 -15.14 0.14
C ARG A 157 -14.65 -16.62 0.22
N ARG A 158 -14.95 -17.41 -0.83
CA ARG A 158 -14.58 -18.83 -0.93
C ARG A 158 -13.08 -19.11 -0.83
N THR A 159 -12.23 -18.17 -1.22
CA THR A 159 -10.78 -18.34 -1.22
C THR A 159 -10.16 -18.05 0.15
N VAL A 160 -10.83 -17.26 0.99
CA VAL A 160 -10.41 -16.92 2.36
C VAL A 160 -11.00 -17.88 3.39
N ARG A 161 -11.97 -18.71 2.99
CA ARG A 161 -12.74 -19.60 3.89
C ARG A 161 -11.90 -20.52 4.76
N GLU A 162 -10.77 -20.97 4.25
CA GLU A 162 -9.93 -21.93 4.93
C GLU A 162 -8.87 -21.27 5.82
N LEU A 163 -8.76 -19.93 5.80
CA LEU A 163 -7.81 -19.16 6.61
C LEU A 163 -8.02 -19.41 8.12
N GLU A 164 -6.93 -19.74 8.79
CA GLU A 164 -6.84 -20.06 10.22
C GLU A 164 -5.75 -19.22 10.91
N VAL A 165 -4.67 -18.87 10.20
CA VAL A 165 -3.54 -18.12 10.78
C VAL A 165 -3.09 -17.01 9.83
N VAL A 166 -2.83 -15.82 10.37
CA VAL A 166 -2.07 -14.77 9.71
C VAL A 166 -0.77 -14.57 10.48
N ARG A 167 0.36 -14.80 9.82
CA ARG A 167 1.69 -14.55 10.37
C ARG A 167 2.26 -13.28 9.77
N LEU A 168 2.61 -12.31 10.62
CA LEU A 168 3.29 -11.11 10.19
C LEU A 168 4.68 -11.05 10.82
N GLY A 169 5.70 -10.98 9.98
CA GLY A 169 7.11 -10.94 10.39
C GLY A 169 7.94 -9.96 9.58
N ILE A 170 9.16 -9.70 10.05
CA ILE A 170 10.14 -8.90 9.31
C ILE A 170 10.87 -9.80 8.31
N GLY A 171 11.09 -9.31 7.10
CA GLY A 171 12.00 -9.91 6.13
C GLY A 171 12.75 -8.89 5.30
N GLU A 172 13.61 -9.39 4.41
CA GLU A 172 14.48 -8.57 3.56
C GLU A 172 13.70 -7.77 2.50
N ALA A 173 12.53 -8.27 2.10
CA ALA A 173 11.64 -7.63 1.13
C ALA A 173 10.17 -7.89 1.48
N PRO A 174 9.25 -6.99 1.12
CA PRO A 174 7.82 -7.20 1.30
C PRO A 174 7.35 -8.39 0.47
N GLN A 175 6.71 -9.36 1.12
CA GLN A 175 6.20 -10.58 0.48
C GLN A 175 4.90 -11.04 1.13
N VAL A 176 4.11 -11.79 0.38
CA VAL A 176 2.91 -12.47 0.89
C VAL A 176 2.75 -13.82 0.19
N SER A 177 2.41 -14.83 0.97
CA SER A 177 2.05 -16.17 0.48
C SER A 177 0.90 -16.74 1.29
N TYR A 178 0.03 -17.50 0.64
CA TYR A 178 -1.10 -18.15 1.26
C TYR A 178 -1.19 -19.60 0.79
N ASP A 179 -1.27 -20.56 1.70
CA ASP A 179 -1.32 -22.00 1.37
C ASP A 179 -2.74 -22.61 1.51
N GLY A 180 -3.73 -21.75 1.74
CA GLY A 180 -5.11 -22.13 2.06
C GLY A 180 -5.45 -22.05 3.55
N GLN A 181 -4.49 -22.10 4.47
CA GLN A 181 -4.74 -22.01 5.92
C GLN A 181 -3.93 -20.91 6.60
N VAL A 182 -2.70 -20.73 6.15
CA VAL A 182 -1.75 -19.76 6.70
C VAL A 182 -1.49 -18.69 5.66
N LEU A 183 -1.71 -17.42 6.04
CA LEU A 183 -1.24 -16.26 5.30
C LEU A 183 0.06 -15.77 5.95
N ASP A 184 1.18 -16.01 5.29
CA ASP A 184 2.48 -15.47 5.69
C ASP A 184 2.70 -14.12 5.01
N VAL A 185 2.94 -13.09 5.81
CA VAL A 185 3.21 -11.72 5.37
C VAL A 185 4.56 -11.28 5.93
N SER A 186 5.46 -10.93 5.02
CA SER A 186 6.75 -10.33 5.36
C SER A 186 6.71 -8.83 5.10
N ILE A 187 7.19 -8.04 6.06
CA ILE A 187 7.33 -6.59 5.94
C ILE A 187 8.77 -6.15 6.18
N THR A 188 9.11 -4.97 5.66
CA THR A 188 10.43 -4.33 5.80
C THR A 188 10.22 -2.88 6.26
N PRO A 189 10.04 -2.63 7.58
CA PRO A 189 9.63 -1.32 8.08
C PRO A 189 10.55 -0.15 7.73
N SER A 190 11.84 -0.43 7.50
CA SER A 190 12.82 0.58 7.05
C SER A 190 12.52 1.18 5.67
N LEU A 191 11.62 0.57 4.90
CA LEU A 191 11.11 1.10 3.62
C LEU A 191 9.79 1.88 3.77
N GLY A 192 9.32 2.10 5.00
CA GLY A 192 8.05 2.75 5.28
C GLY A 192 6.86 2.02 4.66
N TYR A 193 5.93 2.76 4.05
CA TYR A 193 4.79 2.17 3.32
C TYR A 193 5.22 1.28 2.15
N GLY A 194 6.40 1.50 1.56
CA GLY A 194 6.98 0.62 0.54
C GLY A 194 7.46 -0.73 1.07
N GLY A 195 7.54 -0.88 2.39
CA GLY A 195 7.95 -2.08 3.07
C GLY A 195 6.85 -3.10 3.31
N ARG A 196 5.64 -2.93 2.74
CA ARG A 196 4.55 -3.89 2.93
C ARG A 196 3.84 -4.22 1.61
N PRO A 197 3.24 -5.42 1.49
CA PRO A 197 2.34 -5.74 0.38
C PRO A 197 1.13 -4.79 0.30
N SER A 198 0.65 -4.50 -0.91
CA SER A 198 -0.64 -3.83 -1.13
C SER A 198 -1.81 -4.78 -0.86
N SER A 199 -3.00 -4.21 -0.63
CA SER A 199 -4.23 -5.00 -0.50
C SER A 199 -4.52 -5.82 -1.78
N ALA A 200 -4.14 -5.30 -2.95
CA ALA A 200 -4.29 -5.98 -4.23
C ALA A 200 -3.38 -7.21 -4.35
N LEU A 201 -2.13 -7.13 -3.86
CA LEU A 201 -1.22 -8.26 -3.84
C LEU A 201 -1.69 -9.34 -2.85
N ILE A 202 -2.17 -8.92 -1.67
CA ILE A 202 -2.75 -9.83 -0.68
C ILE A 202 -3.98 -10.54 -1.25
N ARG A 203 -4.89 -9.81 -1.91
CA ARG A 203 -6.05 -10.40 -2.61
C ARG A 203 -5.61 -11.48 -3.62
N ARG A 204 -4.61 -11.17 -4.45
CA ARG A 204 -4.09 -12.14 -5.44
C ARG A 204 -3.52 -13.40 -4.81
N SER A 205 -2.89 -13.29 -3.63
CA SER A 205 -2.39 -14.44 -2.86
C SER A 205 -3.54 -15.34 -2.42
N PHE A 206 -4.65 -14.77 -1.93
CA PHE A 206 -5.85 -15.57 -1.63
C PHE A 206 -6.42 -16.26 -2.87
N GLU A 207 -6.47 -15.56 -4.01
CA GLU A 207 -7.01 -16.10 -5.26
C GLU A 207 -6.15 -17.21 -5.87
N ASN A 208 -4.84 -17.20 -5.61
CA ASN A 208 -3.88 -18.15 -6.17
C ASN A 208 -3.00 -18.74 -5.04
N PRO A 209 -3.55 -19.69 -4.25
CA PRO A 209 -2.82 -20.27 -3.15
C PRO A 209 -1.55 -20.98 -3.63
N ALA A 210 -0.47 -20.83 -2.88
CA ALA A 210 0.74 -21.62 -3.04
C ALA A 210 0.44 -23.11 -2.76
N PRO A 211 1.12 -24.04 -3.45
CA PRO A 211 1.03 -25.46 -3.11
C PRO A 211 1.54 -25.68 -1.68
N ARG A 212 0.87 -26.59 -0.96
CA ARG A 212 1.27 -27.06 0.37
C ARG A 212 2.53 -27.93 0.31
#